data_AF-A0AAV0F3F8-F1
#
_entry.id   AF-A0AAV0F3F8-F1
#
_cell.length_a   1.000
_cell.length_b   1.000
_cell.length_c   1.000
_cell.angle_alpha   90.00
_cell.angle_beta   90.00
_cell.angle_gamma   90.00
#
_symmetry.space_group_name_H-M   'P 1'
#
loop_
_entity.id
_entity.type
_entity.pdbx_description
1 polymer ?
#
loop_
_entity_poly.entity_id
_entity_poly.type
_entity_poly.pdbx_seq_one_letter_code
_entity_poly.pdbx_strand_id
1 'polypeptide(L)'
;MDQNPSKKKGKNAENSSDVFASCSFASIGLHPTLCDQLKERMGFEAPTLVQAQAIPVILSGRHVLVNAATGTGKTVAYLAPVIHQLQRCDPRIERSDGTFALVLVPTHELCLQVYEILQKMLHRFHWIVPGYIMGGENRSKEKARLRKGISILVATPGRLLDHLRNTSSFIHKNLRWIVFDEADSILELGFGKDIEEILSVLGSTQYNSSGKENSSFRGLEVQRQNLLLSATLNDKVNHLAKISLENPIMIGLDDKMSNKKLSHDEETETSGLDSDDALLTSAKILSSSEDYKVPSQLLQRYIKVPCGNRLVVLLSILKHLFEKEASTQKIVVFFSTCDAVDFHYSLLGEFQWQPSHQSDSDSKQKFLSCKTFRLHGNMNHEDRRSTFNAFKTEKSALLVSTDVAARGLDFPKVRCIIQYDSPGEATEYVHRVGRTARLGEKGDSILFLQPVEAEYLKELEKHGVTLTEYPLLKLLDSFSVFGTKHMPKKFISVEMHPWSLFLQKSLESFVATEAKMRKLAKNAFCSWVRAYTAHRGELKGIFMVKKLHLGHVAKSFALKDQPSLVNKSIQKESKKRERDQYQKLKRLSKKRK
;
A
#
# COMPACT_ATOMS: atom_id res chain seq x y z
N MET A 1 49.61 31.72 21.39
CA MET A 1 48.42 32.45 20.90
C MET A 1 47.42 31.44 20.41
N ASP A 2 46.53 31.06 21.30
CA ASP A 2 45.39 30.17 21.04
C ASP A 2 44.41 30.80 20.06
N GLN A 3 43.98 30.05 19.05
CA GLN A 3 42.62 30.19 18.50
C GLN A 3 42.05 28.84 18.07
N ASN A 4 41.03 28.43 18.82
CA ASN A 4 40.05 27.37 18.56
C ASN A 4 39.33 27.54 17.20
N PRO A 5 39.08 26.47 16.43
CA PRO A 5 38.04 26.47 15.40
C PRO A 5 36.73 25.91 15.99
N SER A 6 35.84 26.80 16.42
CA SER A 6 34.49 26.47 16.88
C SER A 6 33.53 26.09 15.76
N LYS A 7 33.00 24.86 15.84
CA LYS A 7 31.63 24.42 15.52
C LYS A 7 30.94 25.02 14.28
N LYS A 8 30.99 24.28 13.16
CA LYS A 8 29.86 24.14 12.22
C LYS A 8 29.40 22.67 12.21
N LYS A 9 28.70 22.24 13.26
CA LYS A 9 27.82 21.04 13.19
C LYS A 9 26.46 21.50 12.70
N GLY A 10 26.22 21.38 11.39
CA GLY A 10 24.95 21.73 10.76
C GLY A 10 23.88 20.64 10.97
N LYS A 11 22.81 21.00 11.69
CA LYS A 11 21.37 20.90 11.32
C LYS A 11 20.81 19.65 10.59
N ASN A 12 21.43 18.47 10.67
CA ASN A 12 20.88 17.24 10.05
C ASN A 12 20.23 16.24 11.02
N ALA A 13 20.16 16.53 12.33
CA ALA A 13 19.67 15.59 13.34
C ALA A 13 18.22 15.81 13.82
N GLU A 14 17.55 16.89 13.41
CA GLU A 14 16.23 17.27 13.97
C GLU A 14 15.02 16.59 13.29
N ASN A 15 15.19 15.86 12.18
CA ASN A 15 14.03 15.27 11.47
C ASN A 15 13.79 13.78 11.76
N SER A 16 14.68 13.07 12.47
CA SER A 16 14.48 11.65 12.82
C SER A 16 13.71 11.43 14.13
N SER A 17 13.51 12.49 14.92
CA SER A 17 12.85 12.43 16.24
C SER A 17 11.35 12.15 16.18
N ASP A 18 10.71 12.33 15.02
CA ASP A 18 9.24 12.27 14.93
C ASP A 18 8.70 10.85 14.66
N VAL A 19 9.55 9.88 14.29
CA VAL A 19 9.12 8.51 13.96
C VAL A 19 9.49 7.51 15.06
N PHE A 20 10.62 7.73 15.74
CA PHE A 20 11.14 6.85 16.79
C PHE A 20 10.80 7.41 18.18
N ALA A 21 10.41 6.53 19.09
CA ALA A 21 10.20 6.90 20.48
C ALA A 21 11.53 7.09 21.21
N SER A 22 11.51 7.88 22.28
CA SER A 22 12.67 8.08 23.16
C SER A 22 12.97 6.90 24.09
N CYS A 23 12.05 5.93 24.17
CA CYS A 23 12.19 4.75 25.02
C CYS A 23 12.90 3.59 24.31
N SER A 24 13.24 2.53 25.05
CA SER A 24 13.82 1.30 24.51
C SER A 24 12.80 0.16 24.47
N PHE A 25 13.04 -0.87 23.66
CA PHE A 25 12.21 -2.08 23.65
C PHE A 25 12.16 -2.78 25.01
N ALA A 26 13.25 -2.74 25.79
CA ALA A 26 13.29 -3.30 27.13
C ALA A 26 12.37 -2.51 28.10
N SER A 27 12.38 -1.18 28.02
CA SER A 27 11.53 -0.34 28.90
C SER A 27 10.03 -0.48 28.64
N ILE A 28 9.62 -0.95 27.46
CA ILE A 28 8.22 -1.21 27.12
C ILE A 28 7.81 -2.67 27.38
N GLY A 29 8.62 -3.42 28.14
CA GLY A 29 8.27 -4.74 28.65
C GLY A 29 8.70 -5.94 27.79
N LEU A 30 9.48 -5.74 26.71
CA LEU A 30 9.99 -6.87 25.94
C LEU A 30 11.17 -7.56 26.64
N HIS A 31 11.29 -8.87 26.42
CA HIS A 31 12.34 -9.70 27.01
C HIS A 31 13.70 -9.35 26.38
N PRO A 32 14.80 -9.26 27.14
CA PRO A 32 16.11 -8.85 26.64
C PRO A 32 16.57 -9.60 25.38
N THR A 33 16.38 -10.93 25.35
CA THR A 33 16.74 -11.76 24.18
C THR A 33 16.02 -11.34 22.89
N LEU A 34 14.77 -10.88 23.00
CA LEU A 34 14.01 -10.39 21.85
C LEU A 34 14.46 -8.98 21.45
N CYS A 35 14.83 -8.14 22.42
CA CYS A 35 15.42 -6.82 22.16
C CYS A 35 16.75 -6.95 21.39
N ASP A 36 17.63 -7.86 21.81
CA ASP A 36 18.89 -8.13 21.10
C ASP A 36 18.64 -8.60 19.67
N GLN A 37 17.65 -9.48 19.49
CA GLN A 37 17.25 -9.98 18.19
C GLN A 37 16.73 -8.87 17.26
N LEU A 38 15.92 -7.96 17.79
CA LEU A 38 15.42 -6.79 17.06
C LEU A 38 16.56 -5.84 16.67
N LYS A 39 17.52 -5.64 17.57
CA LYS A 39 18.68 -4.79 17.29
C LYS A 39 19.60 -5.38 16.23
N GLU A 40 20.05 -6.63 16.42
CA GLU A 40 21.08 -7.25 15.58
C GLU A 40 20.58 -7.68 14.19
N ARG A 41 19.38 -8.23 14.08
CA ARG A 41 18.88 -8.81 12.81
C ARG A 41 17.93 -7.89 12.05
N MET A 42 17.23 -7.00 12.76
CA MET A 42 16.28 -6.07 12.15
C MET A 42 16.80 -4.64 12.10
N GLY A 43 17.88 -4.31 12.83
CA GLY A 43 18.49 -2.99 12.84
C GLY A 43 17.69 -1.94 13.62
N PHE A 44 16.80 -2.36 14.52
CA PHE A 44 16.04 -1.42 15.35
C PHE A 44 16.85 -1.01 16.58
N GLU A 45 17.30 0.25 16.62
CA GLU A 45 17.94 0.82 17.81
C GLU A 45 16.91 1.25 18.87
N ALA A 46 15.76 1.75 18.42
CA ALA A 46 14.64 2.16 19.25
C ALA A 46 13.29 1.76 18.59
N PRO A 47 12.22 1.56 19.37
CA PRO A 47 10.88 1.37 18.84
C PRO A 47 10.37 2.62 18.11
N THR A 48 9.54 2.42 17.09
CA THR A 48 8.76 3.50 16.50
C THR A 48 7.65 3.96 17.47
N LEU A 49 7.10 5.16 17.30
CA LEU A 49 6.02 5.66 18.17
C LEU A 49 4.83 4.69 18.25
N VAL A 50 4.41 4.13 17.11
CA VAL A 50 3.32 3.14 17.08
C VAL A 50 3.70 1.84 17.80
N GLN A 51 4.96 1.42 17.72
CA GLN A 51 5.44 0.23 18.46
C GLN A 51 5.46 0.50 19.96
N ALA A 52 5.95 1.67 20.39
CA ALA A 52 6.01 2.06 21.80
C ALA A 52 4.62 2.17 22.44
N GLN A 53 3.61 2.63 21.69
CA GLN A 53 2.22 2.70 22.16
C GLN A 53 1.54 1.32 22.13
N ALA A 54 1.71 0.54 21.06
CA ALA A 54 0.96 -0.71 20.88
C ALA A 54 1.52 -1.88 21.69
N ILE A 55 2.84 -2.03 21.80
CA ILE A 55 3.45 -3.21 22.43
C ILE A 55 2.98 -3.40 23.89
N PRO A 56 3.02 -2.39 24.78
CA PRO A 56 2.56 -2.55 26.16
C PRO A 56 1.09 -2.97 26.26
N VAL A 57 0.24 -2.39 25.41
CA VAL A 57 -1.20 -2.69 25.37
C VAL A 57 -1.45 -4.11 24.89
N ILE A 58 -0.72 -4.57 23.88
CA ILE A 58 -0.84 -5.93 23.39
C ILE A 58 -0.37 -6.92 24.47
N LEU A 59 0.73 -6.61 25.18
CA LEU A 59 1.22 -7.44 26.28
C LEU A 59 0.22 -7.56 27.44
N SER A 60 -0.65 -6.57 27.64
CA SER A 60 -1.69 -6.61 28.68
C SER A 60 -2.91 -7.48 28.32
N GLY A 61 -2.93 -8.11 27.12
CA GLY A 61 -4.00 -9.01 26.69
C GLY A 61 -5.27 -8.33 26.17
N ARG A 62 -5.30 -7.00 26.06
CA ARG A 62 -6.48 -6.25 25.59
C ARG A 62 -6.62 -6.31 24.07
N HIS A 63 -7.84 -6.30 23.55
CA HIS A 63 -8.07 -6.08 22.13
C HIS A 63 -7.51 -4.71 21.70
N VAL A 64 -6.96 -4.62 20.50
CA VAL A 64 -6.33 -3.37 20.03
C VAL A 64 -6.75 -3.06 18.62
N LEU A 65 -7.11 -1.80 18.39
CA LEU A 65 -7.22 -1.23 17.06
C LEU A 65 -6.11 -0.19 16.87
N VAL A 66 -5.23 -0.43 15.92
CA VAL A 66 -4.12 0.46 15.58
C VAL A 66 -4.43 1.15 14.27
N ASN A 67 -4.62 2.47 14.33
CA ASN A 67 -4.63 3.35 13.17
C ASN A 67 -3.28 4.04 13.04
N ALA A 68 -2.46 3.60 12.09
CA ALA A 68 -1.16 4.21 11.86
C ALA A 68 -0.79 4.22 10.38
N ALA A 69 -0.10 5.28 9.96
CA ALA A 69 0.37 5.45 8.59
C ALA A 69 1.17 4.23 8.10
N THR A 70 1.18 4.04 6.79
CA THR A 70 1.99 2.99 6.15
C THR A 70 3.49 3.24 6.40
N GLY A 71 4.28 2.17 6.51
CA GLY A 71 5.73 2.28 6.72
C GLY A 71 6.19 2.68 8.13
N THR A 72 5.29 2.71 9.12
CA THR A 72 5.58 3.05 10.54
C THR A 72 6.07 1.87 11.38
N GLY A 73 6.23 0.68 10.78
CA GLY A 73 6.72 -0.52 11.48
C GLY A 73 5.65 -1.34 12.21
N LYS A 74 4.38 -1.28 11.75
CA LYS A 74 3.23 -2.02 12.29
C LYS A 74 3.46 -3.52 12.46
N THR A 75 4.18 -4.16 11.54
CA THR A 75 4.46 -5.60 11.58
C THR A 75 5.18 -6.03 12.86
N VAL A 76 6.19 -5.27 13.29
CA VAL A 76 6.92 -5.58 14.53
C VAL A 76 6.05 -5.28 15.76
N ALA A 77 5.15 -4.29 15.68
CA ALA A 77 4.28 -3.91 16.79
C ALA A 77 3.39 -5.07 17.27
N TYR A 78 2.89 -5.93 16.36
CA TYR A 78 2.13 -7.12 16.74
C TYR A 78 2.96 -8.40 16.86
N LEU A 79 4.03 -8.57 16.07
CA LEU A 79 4.85 -9.80 16.15
C LEU A 79 5.69 -9.87 17.42
N ALA A 80 6.27 -8.74 17.86
CA ALA A 80 7.12 -8.71 19.04
C ALA A 80 6.40 -9.19 20.32
N PRO A 81 5.20 -8.69 20.68
CA PRO A 81 4.50 -9.15 21.88
C PRO A 81 4.03 -10.61 21.76
N VAL A 82 3.64 -11.08 20.57
CA VAL A 82 3.28 -12.50 20.35
C VAL A 82 4.48 -13.41 20.62
N ILE A 83 5.65 -13.06 20.07
CA ILE A 83 6.90 -13.81 20.29
C ILE A 83 7.33 -13.71 21.75
N HIS A 84 7.15 -12.55 22.39
CA HIS A 84 7.39 -12.36 23.83
C HIS A 84 6.60 -13.35 24.68
N GLN A 85 5.31 -13.50 24.42
CA GLN A 85 4.46 -14.39 25.20
C GLN A 85 4.80 -15.87 24.96
N LEU A 86 5.05 -16.25 23.70
CA LEU A 86 5.38 -17.63 23.34
C LEU A 86 6.76 -18.08 23.83
N GLN A 87 7.77 -17.19 23.87
CA GLN A 87 9.09 -17.54 24.40
C GLN A 87 9.08 -17.77 25.92
N ARG A 88 8.11 -17.18 26.64
CA ARG A 88 7.97 -17.28 28.09
C ARG A 88 7.21 -18.52 28.55
N CYS A 89 6.62 -19.27 27.63
CA CYS A 89 5.95 -20.52 27.97
C CYS A 89 6.96 -21.53 28.54
N ASP A 90 6.66 -22.02 29.75
CA ASP A 90 7.38 -23.11 30.40
C ASP A 90 6.36 -24.20 30.79
N PRO A 91 6.48 -25.46 30.32
CA PRO A 91 7.46 -25.93 29.33
C PRO A 91 7.40 -25.17 27.99
N ARG A 92 8.46 -25.25 27.18
CA ARG A 92 8.44 -24.65 25.84
C ARG A 92 7.28 -25.20 25.00
N ILE A 93 6.80 -24.40 24.06
CA ILE A 93 5.80 -24.86 23.09
C ILE A 93 6.40 -25.87 22.14
N GLU A 94 5.58 -26.84 21.74
CA GLU A 94 5.95 -27.88 20.80
C GLU A 94 5.12 -27.78 19.52
N ARG A 95 5.53 -28.53 18.49
CA ARG A 95 4.80 -28.54 17.22
C ARG A 95 3.42 -29.19 17.33
N SER A 96 3.29 -30.16 18.24
CA SER A 96 2.03 -30.84 18.59
C SER A 96 0.97 -29.90 19.14
N ASP A 97 1.38 -28.79 19.78
CA ASP A 97 0.48 -27.79 20.35
C ASP A 97 -0.29 -27.00 19.27
N GLY A 98 0.13 -27.07 18.00
CA GLY A 98 -0.55 -26.41 16.89
C GLY A 98 -0.35 -24.90 16.85
N THR A 99 -1.35 -24.19 16.31
CA THR A 99 -1.27 -22.74 16.06
C THR A 99 -1.78 -21.92 17.24
N PHE A 100 -0.95 -20.97 17.67
CA PHE A 100 -1.23 -20.01 18.74
C PHE A 100 -1.55 -18.61 18.22
N ALA A 101 -0.97 -18.21 17.08
CA ALA A 101 -1.21 -16.90 16.47
C ALA A 101 -1.53 -17.04 14.98
N LEU A 102 -2.56 -16.32 14.54
CA LEU A 102 -2.98 -16.21 13.16
C LEU A 102 -2.83 -14.76 12.70
N VAL A 103 -2.12 -14.53 11.60
CA VAL A 103 -1.99 -13.21 10.96
C VAL A 103 -2.67 -13.25 9.60
N LEU A 104 -3.78 -12.54 9.47
CA LEU A 104 -4.55 -12.39 8.25
C LEU A 104 -4.04 -11.19 7.46
N VAL A 105 -3.72 -11.43 6.19
CA VAL A 105 -3.17 -10.41 5.27
C VAL A 105 -3.94 -10.43 3.93
N PRO A 106 -4.09 -9.29 3.25
CA PRO A 106 -4.87 -9.17 2.02
C PRO A 106 -4.25 -9.84 0.80
N THR A 107 -2.92 -9.88 0.68
CA THR A 107 -2.23 -10.26 -0.56
C THR A 107 -1.15 -11.31 -0.37
N HIS A 108 -0.78 -11.96 -1.48
CA HIS A 108 0.30 -12.95 -1.55
C HIS A 108 1.64 -12.39 -1.12
N GLU A 109 1.95 -11.22 -1.64
CA GLU A 109 3.25 -10.60 -1.48
C GLU A 109 3.43 -10.08 -0.05
N LEU A 110 2.37 -9.52 0.56
CA LEU A 110 2.38 -9.17 1.97
C LEU A 110 2.51 -10.40 2.88
N CYS A 111 1.86 -11.52 2.53
CA CYS A 111 2.01 -12.78 3.26
C CYS A 111 3.48 -13.25 3.32
N LEU A 112 4.16 -13.27 2.17
CA LEU A 112 5.57 -13.62 2.11
C LEU A 112 6.45 -12.63 2.88
N GLN A 113 6.16 -11.34 2.82
CA GLN A 113 6.91 -10.31 3.54
C GLN A 113 6.78 -10.46 5.07
N VAL A 114 5.56 -10.63 5.59
CA VAL A 114 5.34 -10.84 7.03
C VAL A 114 6.03 -12.14 7.45
N TYR A 115 5.96 -13.19 6.63
CA TYR A 115 6.66 -14.44 6.89
C TYR A 115 8.19 -14.28 6.92
N GLU A 116 8.79 -13.52 5.99
CA GLU A 116 10.24 -13.21 6.00
C GLU A 116 10.66 -12.45 7.27
N ILE A 117 9.87 -11.45 7.68
CA ILE A 117 10.10 -10.69 8.92
C ILE A 117 10.01 -11.63 10.12
N LEU A 118 8.97 -12.47 10.16
CA LEU A 118 8.77 -13.45 11.23
C LEU A 118 9.94 -14.43 11.32
N GLN A 119 10.43 -14.98 10.21
CA GLN A 119 11.61 -15.86 10.18
C GLN A 119 12.84 -15.15 10.74
N LYS A 120 13.07 -13.89 10.38
CA LYS A 120 14.16 -13.09 10.93
C LYS A 120 14.01 -12.89 12.44
N MET A 121 12.82 -12.59 12.94
CA MET A 121 12.57 -12.40 14.38
C MET A 121 12.71 -13.71 15.17
N LEU A 122 12.41 -14.85 14.56
CA LEU A 122 12.46 -16.17 15.22
C LEU A 122 13.83 -16.86 15.18
N HIS A 123 14.88 -16.24 14.62
CA HIS A 123 16.20 -16.87 14.51
C HIS A 123 16.75 -17.43 15.83
N ARG A 124 16.51 -16.75 16.97
CA ARG A 124 16.92 -17.21 18.32
C ARG A 124 15.87 -18.12 19.00
N PHE A 125 14.68 -18.25 18.43
CA PHE A 125 13.52 -18.93 19.01
C PHE A 125 13.07 -20.12 18.16
N HIS A 126 14.01 -21.02 17.86
CA HIS A 126 13.85 -22.10 16.88
C HIS A 126 12.72 -23.11 17.20
N TRP A 127 12.21 -23.14 18.44
CA TRP A 127 11.05 -23.97 18.82
C TRP A 127 9.70 -23.37 18.40
N ILE A 128 9.65 -22.05 18.15
CA ILE A 128 8.46 -21.40 17.59
C ILE A 128 8.51 -21.57 16.08
N VAL A 129 7.55 -22.30 15.52
CA VAL A 129 7.55 -22.63 14.10
C VAL A 129 6.72 -21.60 13.32
N PRO A 130 7.32 -20.77 12.46
CA PRO A 130 6.56 -19.92 11.55
C PRO A 130 6.07 -20.72 10.35
N GLY A 131 4.94 -20.30 9.79
CA GLY A 131 4.44 -20.84 8.54
C GLY A 131 3.48 -19.91 7.85
N TYR A 132 3.18 -20.22 6.59
CA TYR A 132 2.22 -19.47 5.80
C TYR A 132 1.34 -20.36 4.92
N ILE A 133 0.14 -19.88 4.62
CA ILE A 133 -0.76 -20.46 3.62
C ILE A 133 -1.38 -19.36 2.75
N MET A 134 -1.50 -19.59 1.45
CA MET A 134 -2.04 -18.58 0.54
C MET A 134 -2.57 -19.22 -0.75
N GLY A 135 -3.46 -18.53 -1.48
CA GLY A 135 -3.94 -18.96 -2.81
C GLY A 135 -2.82 -19.29 -3.82
N GLY A 136 -3.12 -20.03 -4.88
CA GLY A 136 -2.12 -20.35 -5.91
C GLY A 136 -0.96 -21.28 -5.50
N GLU A 137 -0.80 -21.58 -4.21
CA GLU A 137 0.18 -22.55 -3.71
C GLU A 137 -0.38 -23.98 -3.69
N ASN A 138 0.54 -24.96 -3.66
CA ASN A 138 0.16 -26.37 -3.64
C ASN A 138 -0.48 -26.76 -2.30
N ARG A 139 -1.78 -27.05 -2.35
CA ARG A 139 -2.61 -27.40 -1.18
C ARG A 139 -2.11 -28.61 -0.41
N SER A 140 -1.60 -29.63 -1.11
CA SER A 140 -1.09 -30.85 -0.46
C SER A 140 0.18 -30.56 0.34
N LYS A 141 1.05 -29.68 -0.18
CA LYS A 141 2.25 -29.21 0.56
C LYS A 141 1.86 -28.37 1.78
N GLU A 142 0.86 -27.51 1.66
CA GLU A 142 0.33 -26.74 2.79
C GLU A 142 -0.29 -27.63 3.86
N LYS A 143 -1.16 -28.58 3.48
CA LYS A 143 -1.70 -29.60 4.39
C LYS A 143 -0.59 -30.36 5.11
N ALA A 144 0.48 -30.73 4.41
CA ALA A 144 1.63 -31.39 5.02
C ALA A 144 2.37 -30.52 6.03
N ARG A 145 2.52 -29.22 5.76
CA ARG A 145 3.12 -28.26 6.71
C ARG A 145 2.23 -28.04 7.94
N LEU A 146 0.92 -27.87 7.74
CA LEU A 146 -0.06 -27.72 8.83
C LEU A 146 -0.10 -28.96 9.73
N ARG A 147 -0.08 -30.17 9.14
CA ARG A 147 -0.02 -31.43 9.91
C ARG A 147 1.23 -31.53 10.79
N LYS A 148 2.37 -31.00 10.33
CA LYS A 148 3.61 -30.97 11.12
C LYS A 148 3.55 -29.98 12.28
N GLY A 149 2.54 -29.11 12.35
CA GLY A 149 2.43 -28.06 13.36
C GLY A 149 3.16 -26.78 12.98
N ILE A 150 2.45 -25.67 13.13
CA ILE A 150 2.89 -24.29 12.89
C ILE A 150 2.40 -23.46 14.07
N SER A 151 3.30 -22.82 14.80
CA SER A 151 3.00 -22.02 16.00
C SER A 151 2.41 -20.66 15.65
N ILE A 152 2.96 -20.00 14.62
CA ILE A 152 2.51 -18.69 14.11
C ILE A 152 2.23 -18.84 12.62
N LEU A 153 0.97 -18.68 12.22
CA LEU A 153 0.49 -18.85 10.86
C LEU A 153 0.15 -17.50 10.22
N VAL A 154 0.78 -17.19 9.08
CA VAL A 154 0.39 -16.06 8.22
C VAL A 154 -0.48 -16.57 7.09
N ALA A 155 -1.63 -15.95 6.83
CA ALA A 155 -2.59 -16.49 5.86
C ALA A 155 -3.36 -15.42 5.08
N THR A 156 -3.66 -15.73 3.81
CA THR A 156 -4.72 -15.00 3.09
C THR A 156 -6.10 -15.58 3.44
N PRO A 157 -7.15 -14.75 3.62
CA PRO A 157 -8.44 -15.20 4.15
C PRO A 157 -9.05 -16.39 3.41
N GLY A 158 -9.21 -16.29 2.08
CA GLY A 158 -9.84 -17.37 1.30
C GLY A 158 -9.12 -18.71 1.41
N ARG A 159 -7.79 -18.73 1.51
CA ARG A 159 -7.02 -20.00 1.67
C ARG A 159 -7.10 -20.54 3.09
N LEU A 160 -7.09 -19.68 4.09
CA LEU A 160 -7.32 -20.09 5.47
C LEU A 160 -8.69 -20.77 5.60
N LEU A 161 -9.74 -20.17 5.04
CA LEU A 161 -11.10 -20.69 5.12
C LEU A 161 -11.22 -22.09 4.48
N ASP A 162 -10.57 -22.33 3.34
CA ASP A 162 -10.46 -23.67 2.74
C ASP A 162 -9.81 -24.66 3.73
N HIS A 163 -8.68 -24.29 4.34
CA HIS A 163 -8.01 -25.18 5.28
C HIS A 163 -8.82 -25.43 6.56
N LEU A 164 -9.49 -24.41 7.11
CA LEU A 164 -10.36 -24.55 8.28
C LEU A 164 -11.51 -25.54 8.02
N ARG A 165 -12.14 -25.48 6.85
CA ARG A 165 -13.26 -26.37 6.48
C ARG A 165 -12.82 -27.79 6.13
N ASN A 166 -11.71 -27.91 5.41
CA ASN A 166 -11.40 -29.14 4.67
C ASN A 166 -10.10 -29.83 5.14
N THR A 167 -9.44 -29.34 6.20
CA THR A 167 -8.19 -29.91 6.71
C THR A 167 -8.30 -30.28 8.17
N SER A 168 -8.74 -31.52 8.43
CA SER A 168 -8.85 -32.07 9.79
C SER A 168 -7.54 -32.08 10.58
N SER A 169 -6.38 -32.09 9.89
CA SER A 169 -5.07 -32.05 10.52
C SER A 169 -4.63 -30.65 10.97
N PHE A 170 -5.45 -29.61 10.79
CA PHE A 170 -5.09 -28.24 11.20
C PHE A 170 -5.50 -28.00 12.66
N ILE A 171 -4.51 -28.06 13.56
CA ILE A 171 -4.69 -27.85 15.00
C ILE A 171 -4.67 -26.36 15.32
N HIS A 172 -5.82 -25.82 15.71
CA HIS A 172 -6.01 -24.39 16.04
C HIS A 172 -6.73 -24.19 17.40
N LYS A 173 -6.81 -25.23 18.22
CA LYS A 173 -7.48 -25.19 19.54
C LYS A 173 -6.83 -24.22 20.54
N ASN A 174 -5.52 -24.02 20.39
CA ASN A 174 -4.71 -23.16 21.28
C ASN A 174 -4.55 -21.73 20.71
N LEU A 175 -5.38 -21.33 19.75
CA LEU A 175 -5.29 -20.02 19.11
C LEU A 175 -5.63 -18.90 20.10
N ARG A 176 -4.63 -18.07 20.39
CA ARG A 176 -4.72 -16.93 21.32
C ARG A 176 -4.76 -15.59 20.62
N TRP A 177 -4.10 -15.45 19.47
CA TRP A 177 -4.02 -14.18 18.75
C TRP A 177 -4.59 -14.30 17.35
N ILE A 178 -5.49 -13.37 16.99
CA ILE A 178 -5.89 -13.13 15.60
C ILE A 178 -5.53 -11.70 15.25
N VAL A 179 -4.69 -11.54 14.23
CA VAL A 179 -4.21 -10.25 13.75
C VAL A 179 -4.78 -10.00 12.36
N PHE A 180 -5.43 -8.85 12.16
CA PHE A 180 -5.86 -8.35 10.86
C PHE A 180 -4.89 -7.25 10.43
N ASP A 181 -3.96 -7.58 9.52
CA ASP A 181 -2.99 -6.63 8.98
C ASP A 181 -3.48 -6.08 7.64
N GLU A 182 -3.49 -4.76 7.49
CA GLU A 182 -4.16 -4.04 6.38
C GLU A 182 -5.65 -4.40 6.25
N ALA A 183 -6.38 -4.25 7.37
CA ALA A 183 -7.79 -4.61 7.49
C ALA A 183 -8.70 -3.89 6.49
N ASP A 184 -8.42 -2.61 6.19
CA ASP A 184 -9.04 -1.86 5.10
C ASP A 184 -8.95 -2.59 3.76
N SER A 185 -7.74 -3.03 3.40
CA SER A 185 -7.50 -3.73 2.15
C SER A 185 -8.14 -5.11 2.11
N ILE A 186 -8.22 -5.83 3.23
CA ILE A 186 -8.90 -7.13 3.30
C ILE A 186 -10.37 -6.97 2.88
N LEU A 187 -11.04 -5.92 3.37
CA LEU A 187 -12.45 -5.66 3.10
C LEU A 187 -12.69 -5.16 1.68
N GLU A 188 -11.81 -4.31 1.16
CA GLU A 188 -11.92 -3.78 -0.21
C GLU A 188 -11.70 -4.85 -1.29
N LEU A 189 -10.82 -5.82 -1.04
CA LEU A 189 -10.63 -6.98 -1.92
C LEU A 189 -11.82 -7.96 -1.88
N GLY A 190 -12.81 -7.71 -1.03
CA GLY A 190 -14.05 -8.48 -0.96
C GLY A 190 -13.99 -9.67 -0.02
N PHE A 191 -12.97 -9.79 0.83
CA PHE A 191 -12.84 -10.90 1.79
C PHE A 191 -13.72 -10.76 3.04
N GLY A 192 -14.55 -9.71 3.15
CA GLY A 192 -15.37 -9.47 4.36
C GLY A 192 -16.20 -10.69 4.80
N LYS A 193 -16.84 -11.39 3.85
CA LYS A 193 -17.60 -12.61 4.16
C LYS A 193 -16.72 -13.76 4.60
N ASP A 194 -15.55 -13.92 3.98
CA ASP A 194 -14.61 -14.96 4.36
C ASP A 194 -14.11 -14.71 5.79
N ILE A 195 -13.89 -13.45 6.18
CA ILE A 195 -13.49 -13.06 7.54
C ILE A 195 -14.59 -13.35 8.56
N GLU A 196 -15.84 -12.97 8.29
CA GLU A 196 -16.98 -13.30 9.16
C GLU A 196 -17.08 -14.81 9.39
N GLU A 197 -16.88 -15.60 8.33
CA GLU A 197 -16.92 -17.05 8.46
C GLU A 197 -15.69 -17.62 9.17
N ILE A 198 -14.49 -17.11 8.89
CA ILE A 198 -13.27 -17.48 9.63
C ILE A 198 -13.47 -17.23 11.12
N LEU A 199 -14.01 -16.06 11.49
CA LEU A 199 -14.30 -15.73 12.88
C LEU A 199 -15.32 -16.70 13.48
N SER A 200 -16.39 -17.03 12.75
CA SER A 200 -17.40 -18.00 13.18
C SER A 200 -16.85 -19.43 13.36
N VAL A 201 -15.91 -19.86 12.51
CA VAL A 201 -15.30 -21.19 12.63
C VAL A 201 -14.25 -21.22 13.73
N LEU A 202 -13.45 -20.16 13.86
CA LEU A 202 -12.43 -20.05 14.89
C LEU A 202 -13.04 -19.80 16.27
N GLY A 203 -14.18 -19.11 16.35
CA GLY A 203 -14.91 -18.86 17.59
C GLY A 203 -16.40 -18.94 17.35
N SER A 204 -17.07 -19.84 18.07
CA SER A 204 -18.50 -19.73 18.32
C SER A 204 -18.78 -18.33 18.86
N THR A 205 -19.48 -17.58 18.02
CA THR A 205 -20.23 -16.35 18.21
C THR A 205 -20.35 -15.85 19.65
N GLN A 206 -20.21 -14.54 19.80
CA GLN A 206 -20.59 -13.68 20.94
C GLN A 206 -22.11 -13.75 21.30
N TYR A 207 -22.70 -14.95 21.30
CA TYR A 207 -24.10 -15.22 21.61
C TYR A 207 -24.33 -16.33 22.65
N ASN A 208 -23.26 -16.97 23.16
CA ASN A 208 -23.35 -17.89 24.29
C ASN A 208 -22.59 -17.36 25.50
N SER A 209 -23.14 -16.33 26.14
CA SER A 209 -22.78 -15.93 27.52
C SER A 209 -23.21 -16.95 28.59
N SER A 210 -23.43 -18.22 28.22
CA SER A 210 -23.95 -19.28 29.09
C SER A 210 -23.19 -20.60 29.00
N GLY A 211 -22.03 -20.66 28.34
CA GLY A 211 -21.22 -21.87 28.27
C GLY A 211 -19.74 -21.57 28.09
N LYS A 212 -19.05 -21.24 29.19
CA LYS A 212 -17.59 -21.18 29.26
C LYS A 212 -17.00 -22.58 29.06
N GLU A 213 -16.84 -23.03 27.82
CA GLU A 213 -15.82 -24.04 27.52
C GLU A 213 -14.46 -23.34 27.57
N ASN A 214 -13.96 -23.14 28.79
CA ASN A 214 -12.62 -22.65 29.05
C ASN A 214 -11.61 -23.64 28.46
N SER A 215 -11.09 -23.36 27.26
CA SER A 215 -9.92 -24.08 26.77
C SER A 215 -8.74 -23.71 27.68
N SER A 216 -8.39 -24.64 28.57
CA SER A 216 -7.27 -24.49 29.48
C SER A 216 -6.02 -25.02 28.79
N PHE A 217 -5.15 -24.12 28.31
CA PHE A 217 -3.81 -24.53 27.91
C PHE A 217 -2.91 -24.49 29.14
N ARG A 218 -2.57 -25.67 29.67
CA ARG A 218 -1.66 -25.84 30.82
C ARG A 218 -2.07 -24.99 32.04
N GLY A 219 -3.36 -24.97 32.35
CA GLY A 219 -3.90 -24.34 33.58
C GLY A 219 -4.18 -22.83 33.50
N LEU A 220 -3.92 -22.17 32.37
CA LEU A 220 -4.25 -20.76 32.14
C LEU A 220 -5.53 -20.64 31.30
N GLU A 221 -6.47 -19.77 31.70
CA GLU A 221 -7.60 -19.38 30.86
C GLU A 221 -7.09 -18.77 29.56
N VAL A 222 -7.38 -19.41 28.42
CA VAL A 222 -6.96 -18.91 27.11
C VAL A 222 -7.97 -17.86 26.65
N GLN A 223 -7.79 -16.62 27.10
CA GLN A 223 -8.53 -15.50 26.52
C GLN A 223 -7.94 -15.17 25.14
N ARG A 224 -8.80 -15.17 24.12
CA ARG A 224 -8.41 -14.78 22.76
C ARG A 224 -8.28 -13.26 22.67
N GLN A 225 -7.18 -12.80 22.12
CA GLN A 225 -6.91 -11.40 21.83
C GLN A 225 -6.92 -11.17 20.33
N ASN A 226 -7.75 -10.22 19.89
CA ASN A 226 -7.81 -9.81 18.48
C ASN A 226 -7.17 -8.44 18.30
N LEU A 227 -6.34 -8.30 17.26
CA LEU A 227 -5.60 -7.09 16.91
C LEU A 227 -5.98 -6.67 15.50
N LEU A 228 -6.42 -5.43 15.32
CA LEU A 228 -6.77 -4.89 14.01
C LEU A 228 -5.84 -3.73 13.68
N LEU A 229 -5.11 -3.83 12.58
CA LEU A 229 -4.19 -2.81 12.12
C LEU A 229 -4.63 -2.30 10.75
N SER A 230 -4.80 -0.98 10.66
CA SER A 230 -5.22 -0.32 9.42
C SER A 230 -4.44 0.99 9.22
N ALA A 231 -4.30 1.41 7.96
CA ALA A 231 -3.81 2.76 7.66
C ALA A 231 -4.95 3.78 7.55
N THR A 232 -6.15 3.29 7.25
CA THR A 232 -7.36 4.09 7.09
C THR A 232 -8.47 3.56 7.99
N LEU A 233 -9.35 4.45 8.46
CA LEU A 233 -10.54 4.08 9.20
C LEU A 233 -11.76 4.53 8.41
N ASN A 234 -12.47 3.56 7.85
CA ASN A 234 -13.73 3.77 7.15
C ASN A 234 -14.84 2.93 7.82
N ASP A 235 -16.09 3.14 7.42
CA ASP A 235 -17.25 2.44 7.99
C ASP A 235 -17.12 0.91 7.95
N LYS A 236 -16.49 0.37 6.89
CA LYS A 236 -16.28 -1.08 6.75
C LYS A 236 -15.29 -1.60 7.79
N VAL A 237 -14.17 -0.90 8.00
CA VAL A 237 -13.17 -1.24 9.02
C VAL A 237 -13.77 -1.10 10.42
N ASN A 238 -14.56 -0.05 10.67
CA ASN A 238 -15.27 0.13 11.93
C ASN A 238 -16.28 -1.00 12.18
N HIS A 239 -16.99 -1.44 11.15
CA HIS A 239 -17.89 -2.59 11.25
C HIS A 239 -17.13 -3.88 11.56
N LEU A 240 -16.00 -4.13 10.88
CA LEU A 240 -15.14 -5.28 11.19
C LEU A 240 -14.60 -5.20 12.63
N ALA A 241 -14.21 -4.01 13.09
CA ALA A 241 -13.75 -3.79 14.46
C ALA A 241 -14.85 -4.15 15.47
N LYS A 242 -16.10 -3.74 15.22
CA LYS A 242 -17.26 -4.09 16.08
C LYS A 242 -17.52 -5.59 16.17
N ILE A 243 -17.35 -6.32 15.07
CA ILE A 243 -17.58 -7.78 15.05
C ILE A 243 -16.40 -8.55 15.64
N SER A 244 -15.17 -8.03 15.51
CA SER A 244 -13.96 -8.76 15.85
C SER A 244 -13.29 -8.35 17.16
N LEU A 245 -13.60 -7.19 17.73
CA LEU A 245 -12.91 -6.66 18.90
C LEU A 245 -13.90 -6.42 20.05
N GLU A 246 -13.55 -6.90 21.25
CA GLU A 246 -14.29 -6.63 22.49
C GLU A 246 -13.57 -5.55 23.30
N ASN A 247 -14.24 -4.42 23.58
CA ASN A 247 -13.69 -3.29 24.34
C ASN A 247 -12.24 -2.91 23.96
N PRO A 248 -11.96 -2.65 22.66
CA PRO A 248 -10.60 -2.44 22.18
C PRO A 248 -10.01 -1.12 22.67
N ILE A 249 -8.71 -1.13 22.88
CA ILE A 249 -7.93 0.09 23.05
C ILE A 249 -7.56 0.60 21.66
N MET A 250 -7.90 1.87 21.41
CA MET A 250 -7.68 2.55 20.15
C MET A 250 -6.34 3.29 20.21
N ILE A 251 -5.46 3.05 19.25
CA ILE A 251 -4.11 3.65 19.17
C ILE A 251 -3.96 4.42 17.87
N GLY A 252 -3.41 5.64 17.95
CA GLY A 252 -3.12 6.48 16.78
C GLY A 252 -4.30 7.29 16.26
N LEU A 253 -5.35 7.47 17.05
CA LEU A 253 -6.36 8.51 16.86
C LEU A 253 -5.92 9.75 17.66
N ASP A 254 -5.88 10.92 17.02
CA ASP A 254 -5.42 12.14 17.70
C ASP A 254 -6.45 12.60 18.75
N ASP A 255 -5.97 13.01 19.92
CA ASP A 255 -6.71 13.54 21.08
C ASP A 255 -7.42 14.90 20.82
N LYS A 256 -7.94 15.14 19.61
CA LYS A 256 -8.81 16.32 19.37
C LYS A 256 -10.18 16.20 20.04
N MET A 257 -10.49 15.07 20.70
CA MET A 257 -11.74 14.84 21.43
C MET A 257 -11.69 15.22 22.92
N SER A 258 -10.51 15.46 23.52
CA SER A 258 -10.39 15.70 24.97
C SER A 258 -10.42 17.18 25.40
N ASN A 259 -10.43 18.14 24.47
CA ASN A 259 -10.41 19.59 24.79
C ASN A 259 -11.71 20.36 24.49
N LYS A 260 -12.86 19.70 24.42
CA LYS A 260 -14.19 20.35 24.38
C LYS A 260 -15.12 19.73 25.43
N LYS A 261 -14.89 20.04 26.70
CA LYS A 261 -15.89 20.09 27.78
C LYS A 261 -15.21 20.52 29.09
N LEU A 262 -14.95 21.82 29.22
CA LEU A 262 -14.79 22.47 30.52
C LEU A 262 -15.11 23.96 30.36
N SER A 263 -16.41 24.28 30.49
CA SER A 263 -16.91 25.54 31.06
C SER A 263 -18.44 25.54 31.11
N HIS A 264 -18.96 25.63 32.35
CA HIS A 264 -20.31 26.00 32.83
C HIS A 264 -21.43 24.94 32.91
N ASP A 265 -21.61 24.36 34.11
CA ASP A 265 -22.66 24.63 35.14
C ASP A 265 -24.04 25.14 34.63
N GLU A 266 -25.23 24.71 35.07
CA GLU A 266 -25.71 24.26 36.40
C GLU A 266 -26.85 23.21 36.30
N GLU A 267 -26.93 22.40 37.36
CA GLU A 267 -28.02 21.63 37.99
C GLU A 267 -29.40 21.44 37.30
N THR A 268 -29.79 20.16 37.15
CA THR A 268 -31.05 19.63 37.73
C THR A 268 -31.01 18.09 37.78
N GLU A 269 -31.22 17.53 38.97
CA GLU A 269 -31.36 16.09 39.22
C GLU A 269 -32.66 15.54 38.62
N THR A 270 -32.62 14.35 37.99
CA THR A 270 -33.63 13.28 38.17
C THR A 270 -33.15 11.96 37.53
N SER A 271 -32.98 10.96 38.41
CA SER A 271 -33.26 9.52 38.26
C SER A 271 -33.09 8.79 36.91
N GLY A 272 -32.07 7.92 36.87
CA GLY A 272 -32.10 6.54 36.36
C GLY A 272 -32.28 6.34 34.85
N LEU A 273 -31.21 5.92 34.15
CA LEU A 273 -31.24 5.15 32.90
C LEU A 273 -29.83 4.62 32.55
N ASP A 274 -29.82 3.55 31.75
CA ASP A 274 -28.80 2.52 31.58
C ASP A 274 -27.38 2.92 31.12
N SER A 275 -26.42 2.07 31.48
CA SER A 275 -24.99 2.13 31.13
C SER A 275 -24.65 1.92 29.64
N ASP A 276 -25.64 1.85 28.76
CA ASP A 276 -25.47 1.59 27.32
C ASP A 276 -25.30 2.88 26.47
N ASP A 277 -25.55 4.06 27.06
CA ASP A 277 -25.61 5.31 26.29
C ASP A 277 -24.23 5.99 26.08
N ALA A 278 -23.19 5.55 26.79
CA ALA A 278 -21.81 6.07 26.62
C ALA A 278 -21.17 5.67 25.29
N LEU A 279 -21.59 4.54 24.70
CA LEU A 279 -21.14 4.09 23.38
C LEU A 279 -21.88 4.82 22.24
N LEU A 280 -23.13 5.21 22.44
CA LEU A 280 -23.94 5.91 21.44
C LEU A 280 -23.50 7.37 21.25
N THR A 281 -23.01 8.04 22.30
CA THR A 281 -22.51 9.41 22.19
C THR A 281 -21.18 9.49 21.44
N SER A 282 -20.33 8.47 21.55
CA SER A 282 -19.06 8.38 20.80
C SER A 282 -19.28 8.03 19.32
N ALA A 283 -20.32 7.24 19.01
CA ALA A 283 -20.65 6.82 17.65
C ALA A 283 -21.33 7.92 16.80
N LYS A 284 -22.09 8.84 17.42
CA LYS A 284 -22.77 9.94 16.70
C LYS A 284 -21.87 11.11 16.32
N ILE A 285 -20.64 11.19 16.84
CA ILE A 285 -19.68 12.28 16.57
C ILE A 285 -18.63 11.87 15.51
N LEU A 286 -18.58 10.60 15.10
CA LEU A 286 -17.55 10.07 14.20
C LEU A 286 -17.85 10.17 12.69
N SER A 287 -18.91 10.88 12.28
CA SER A 287 -19.30 11.03 10.87
C SER A 287 -18.75 12.29 10.17
N SER A 288 -17.68 12.90 10.70
CA SER A 288 -17.07 14.09 10.09
C SER A 288 -15.58 13.89 9.83
N SER A 289 -15.23 13.91 8.54
CA SER A 289 -13.91 13.87 7.87
C SER A 289 -13.02 12.64 8.14
N GLU A 290 -12.93 11.73 7.15
CA GLU A 290 -11.88 10.71 7.04
C GLU A 290 -10.53 11.39 6.72
N ASP A 291 -9.89 11.99 7.72
CA ASP A 291 -8.53 12.53 7.56
C ASP A 291 -7.52 11.37 7.42
N TYR A 292 -6.87 11.25 6.27
CA TYR A 292 -5.87 10.21 6.05
C TYR A 292 -4.50 10.61 6.62
N LYS A 293 -3.86 9.68 7.33
CA LYS A 293 -2.51 9.87 7.88
C LYS A 293 -1.43 9.52 6.86
N VAL A 294 -0.73 10.54 6.38
CA VAL A 294 0.43 10.44 5.49
C VAL A 294 1.70 10.84 6.28
N PRO A 295 2.87 10.21 6.04
CA PRO A 295 4.10 10.57 6.75
C PRO A 295 4.50 12.05 6.53
N SER A 296 4.89 12.77 7.59
CA SER A 296 5.22 14.21 7.54
C SER A 296 6.45 14.52 6.67
N GLN A 297 7.38 13.57 6.58
CA GLN A 297 8.59 13.65 5.78
C GLN A 297 8.37 13.35 4.28
N LEU A 298 7.14 13.03 3.87
CA LEU A 298 6.77 12.84 2.48
C LEU A 298 6.46 14.19 1.82
N LEU A 299 7.22 14.55 0.80
CA LEU A 299 6.93 15.72 -0.01
C LEU A 299 6.01 15.36 -1.18
N GLN A 300 4.77 15.84 -1.11
CA GLN A 300 3.70 15.49 -2.05
C GLN A 300 3.54 16.57 -3.11
N ARG A 301 3.72 16.18 -4.37
CA ARG A 301 3.60 17.08 -5.53
C ARG A 301 2.57 16.59 -6.53
N TYR A 302 1.95 17.53 -7.24
CA TYR A 302 1.10 17.24 -8.40
C TYR A 302 1.63 17.93 -9.65
N ILE A 303 1.27 17.43 -10.82
CA ILE A 303 1.63 18.02 -12.10
C ILE A 303 0.43 17.97 -13.05
N LYS A 304 0.09 19.11 -13.65
CA LYS A 304 -0.96 19.21 -14.68
C LYS A 304 -0.31 19.06 -16.05
N VAL A 305 -0.66 17.99 -16.77
CA VAL A 305 -0.08 17.66 -18.06
C VAL A 305 -1.19 17.44 -19.09
N PRO A 306 -1.20 18.18 -20.22
CA PRO A 306 -2.08 17.88 -21.34
C PRO A 306 -1.91 16.42 -21.79
N CYS A 307 -3.03 15.76 -22.10
CA CYS A 307 -3.07 14.31 -22.33
C CYS A 307 -1.98 13.82 -23.31
N GLY A 308 -1.83 14.52 -24.44
CA GLY A 308 -0.88 14.14 -25.50
C GLY A 308 0.60 14.23 -25.12
N ASN A 309 0.94 14.88 -24.00
CA ASN A 309 2.33 15.09 -23.56
C ASN A 309 2.69 14.28 -22.31
N ARG A 310 1.75 13.49 -21.77
CA ARG A 310 1.96 12.73 -20.52
C ARG A 310 3.20 11.83 -20.57
N LEU A 311 3.37 11.07 -21.66
CA LEU A 311 4.49 10.13 -21.81
C LEU A 311 5.84 10.85 -21.87
N VAL A 312 5.91 11.93 -22.64
CA VAL A 312 7.09 12.79 -22.76
C VAL A 312 7.49 13.36 -21.39
N VAL A 313 6.52 13.86 -20.64
CA VAL A 313 6.76 14.43 -19.31
C VAL A 313 7.21 13.36 -18.32
N LEU A 314 6.62 12.16 -18.35
CA LEU A 314 7.06 11.02 -17.54
C LEU A 314 8.53 10.68 -17.82
N LEU A 315 8.89 10.50 -19.09
CA LEU A 315 10.27 10.19 -19.48
C LEU A 315 11.24 11.31 -19.08
N SER A 316 10.82 12.56 -19.20
CA SER A 316 11.62 13.72 -18.79
C SER A 316 11.87 13.75 -17.28
N ILE A 317 10.85 13.48 -16.47
CA ILE A 317 10.98 13.37 -15.01
C ILE A 317 11.92 12.22 -14.65
N LEU A 318 11.69 11.03 -15.22
CA LEU A 318 12.54 9.86 -14.95
C LEU A 318 14.00 10.11 -15.32
N LYS A 319 14.25 10.69 -16.50
CA LYS A 319 15.60 11.05 -16.95
C LYS A 319 16.27 12.01 -15.96
N HIS A 320 15.57 13.06 -15.55
CA HIS A 320 16.11 14.01 -14.58
C HIS A 320 16.42 13.38 -13.22
N LEU A 321 15.53 12.55 -12.70
CA LEU A 321 15.72 11.87 -11.42
C LEU A 321 16.92 10.91 -11.44
N PHE A 322 17.12 10.18 -12.53
CA PHE A 322 18.25 9.26 -12.66
C PHE A 322 19.59 9.94 -13.04
N GLU A 323 19.58 11.09 -13.72
CA GLU A 323 20.81 11.74 -14.21
C GLU A 323 21.36 12.83 -13.29
N LYS A 324 20.49 13.58 -12.61
CA LYS A 324 20.91 14.74 -11.81
C LYS A 324 21.36 14.36 -10.41
N GLU A 325 20.80 13.30 -9.86
CA GLU A 325 21.12 12.85 -8.50
C GLU A 325 22.15 11.71 -8.58
N ALA A 326 23.41 11.99 -8.22
CA ALA A 326 24.52 11.03 -8.21
C ALA A 326 24.33 9.82 -7.25
N SER A 327 23.18 9.72 -6.61
CA SER A 327 22.81 8.66 -5.69
C SER A 327 22.11 7.51 -6.39
N THR A 328 22.30 6.30 -5.89
CA THR A 328 21.49 5.12 -6.24
C THR A 328 20.04 5.34 -5.83
N GLN A 329 19.10 5.41 -6.78
CA GLN A 329 17.70 5.70 -6.48
C GLN A 329 16.74 4.62 -6.98
N LYS A 330 15.76 4.30 -6.14
CA LYS A 330 14.61 3.49 -6.53
C LYS A 330 13.40 4.37 -6.75
N ILE A 331 12.75 4.16 -7.88
CA ILE A 331 11.53 4.88 -8.28
C ILE A 331 10.45 3.85 -8.58
N VAL A 332 9.23 4.10 -8.13
CA VAL A 332 8.05 3.29 -8.47
C VAL A 332 7.06 4.16 -9.24
N VAL A 333 6.57 3.65 -10.37
CA VAL A 333 5.56 4.32 -11.21
C VAL A 333 4.30 3.46 -11.23
N PHE A 334 3.18 4.05 -10.82
CA PHE A 334 1.87 3.39 -10.80
C PHE A 334 1.05 3.70 -12.05
N PHE A 335 0.46 2.65 -12.63
CA PHE A 335 -0.44 2.67 -13.77
C PHE A 335 -1.76 1.97 -13.44
N SER A 336 -2.86 2.36 -14.07
CA SER A 336 -4.18 1.78 -13.79
C SER A 336 -4.38 0.37 -14.36
N THR A 337 -3.60 -0.05 -15.38
CA THR A 337 -3.83 -1.32 -16.08
C THR A 337 -2.57 -2.15 -16.30
N CYS A 338 -2.74 -3.47 -16.34
CA CYS A 338 -1.65 -4.41 -16.64
C CYS A 338 -1.05 -4.15 -18.03
N ASP A 339 -1.88 -3.92 -19.06
CA ASP A 339 -1.36 -3.66 -20.41
C ASP A 339 -0.56 -2.34 -20.47
N ALA A 340 -0.93 -1.33 -19.68
CA ALA A 340 -0.15 -0.11 -19.55
C ALA A 340 1.21 -0.37 -18.90
N VAL A 341 1.25 -1.16 -17.83
CA VAL A 341 2.52 -1.59 -17.21
C VAL A 341 3.41 -2.31 -18.22
N ASP A 342 2.87 -3.25 -18.99
CA ASP A 342 3.62 -4.01 -20.01
C ASP A 342 4.17 -3.11 -21.13
N PHE A 343 3.35 -2.18 -21.62
CA PHE A 343 3.79 -1.21 -22.63
C PHE A 343 4.93 -0.33 -22.12
N HIS A 344 4.77 0.28 -20.93
CA HIS A 344 5.79 1.18 -20.39
C HIS A 344 7.05 0.41 -19.98
N TYR A 345 6.93 -0.81 -19.46
CA TYR A 345 8.08 -1.68 -19.16
C TYR A 345 8.94 -1.92 -20.40
N SER A 346 8.32 -2.36 -21.50
CA SER A 346 9.06 -2.60 -22.75
C SER A 346 9.60 -1.30 -23.34
N LEU A 347 8.81 -0.23 -23.36
CA LEU A 347 9.26 1.07 -23.86
C LEU A 347 10.49 1.57 -23.10
N LEU A 348 10.45 1.60 -21.77
CA LEU A 348 11.53 2.14 -20.94
C LEU A 348 12.78 1.24 -20.96
N GLY A 349 12.62 -0.07 -21.22
CA GLY A 349 13.73 -1.00 -21.33
C GLY A 349 14.42 -1.03 -22.71
N GLU A 350 13.67 -0.73 -23.78
CA GLU A 350 14.08 -0.91 -25.19
C GLU A 350 14.30 0.43 -25.91
N PHE A 351 13.69 1.54 -25.48
CA PHE A 351 13.79 2.83 -26.16
C PHE A 351 15.21 3.41 -26.13
N GLN A 352 15.77 3.57 -27.33
CA GLN A 352 17.08 4.18 -27.54
C GLN A 352 16.96 5.53 -28.24
N TRP A 353 17.90 6.42 -27.95
CA TRP A 353 17.88 7.80 -28.40
C TRP A 353 19.30 8.31 -28.72
N GLN A 354 19.38 9.33 -29.58
CA GLN A 354 20.61 10.04 -29.92
C GLN A 354 20.65 11.42 -29.24
N PRO A 355 21.53 11.64 -28.24
CA PRO A 355 21.54 12.87 -27.44
C PRO A 355 21.92 14.14 -28.23
N SER A 356 22.58 14.04 -29.40
CA SER A 356 22.90 15.17 -30.28
C SER A 356 23.53 14.69 -31.59
N HIS A 357 23.33 15.40 -32.70
CA HIS A 357 23.98 15.15 -34.00
C HIS A 357 25.50 15.47 -34.05
N GLN A 358 26.16 15.74 -32.91
CA GLN A 358 27.51 16.35 -32.87
C GLN A 358 28.65 15.41 -32.43
N SER A 359 28.47 14.09 -32.49
CA SER A 359 29.60 13.16 -32.33
C SER A 359 29.50 12.04 -33.37
N ASP A 360 30.55 11.88 -34.19
CA ASP A 360 30.72 10.87 -35.25
C ASP A 360 30.65 9.39 -34.78
N SER A 361 30.24 9.13 -33.54
CA SER A 361 29.95 7.79 -33.04
C SER A 361 28.45 7.52 -33.14
N ASP A 362 28.04 6.68 -34.09
CA ASP A 362 26.67 6.27 -34.40
C ASP A 362 25.98 5.43 -33.28
N SER A 363 26.47 5.50 -32.04
CA SER A 363 26.02 4.66 -30.93
C SER A 363 24.73 5.20 -30.30
N LYS A 364 23.59 4.60 -30.67
CA LYS A 364 22.32 4.78 -29.96
C LYS A 364 22.48 4.30 -28.51
N GLN A 365 22.17 5.17 -27.54
CA GLN A 365 22.16 4.80 -26.12
C GLN A 365 20.74 4.60 -25.61
N LYS A 366 20.57 3.81 -24.55
CA LYS A 366 19.27 3.71 -23.86
C LYS A 366 18.87 5.07 -23.30
N PHE A 367 17.59 5.41 -23.40
CA PHE A 367 17.09 6.69 -22.88
C PHE A 367 17.19 6.79 -21.35
N LEU A 368 16.95 5.67 -20.65
CA LEU A 368 17.18 5.53 -19.21
C LEU A 368 18.28 4.48 -18.95
N SER A 369 19.29 4.86 -18.18
CA SER A 369 20.41 3.99 -17.80
C SER A 369 20.15 3.22 -16.50
N CYS A 370 18.91 2.76 -16.28
CA CYS A 370 18.51 2.03 -15.07
C CYS A 370 17.92 0.66 -15.40
N LYS A 371 17.98 -0.28 -14.43
CA LYS A 371 17.23 -1.53 -14.52
C LYS A 371 15.74 -1.25 -14.29
N THR A 372 14.92 -1.73 -15.22
CA THR A 372 13.47 -1.60 -15.14
C THR A 372 12.85 -2.95 -14.79
N PHE A 373 11.88 -2.94 -13.88
CA PHE A 373 11.12 -4.10 -13.40
C PHE A 373 9.62 -3.82 -13.59
N ARG A 374 8.81 -4.88 -13.70
CA ARG A 374 7.35 -4.76 -13.74
C ARG A 374 6.67 -5.61 -12.67
N LEU A 375 5.55 -5.13 -12.13
CA LEU A 375 4.74 -5.90 -11.18
C LEU A 375 3.24 -5.63 -11.40
N HIS A 376 2.49 -6.65 -11.79
CA HIS A 376 1.04 -6.52 -12.00
C HIS A 376 0.33 -7.88 -11.93
N GLY A 377 -1.00 -7.87 -11.86
CA GLY A 377 -1.81 -9.07 -11.54
C GLY A 377 -1.84 -10.17 -12.61
N ASN A 378 -1.46 -9.88 -13.86
CA ASN A 378 -1.40 -10.89 -14.92
C ASN A 378 -0.11 -11.71 -14.91
N MET A 379 0.89 -11.30 -14.13
CA MET A 379 2.12 -12.08 -13.95
C MET A 379 1.86 -13.30 -13.07
N ASN A 380 2.52 -14.41 -13.37
CA ASN A 380 2.47 -15.57 -12.49
C ASN A 380 3.09 -15.23 -11.11
N HIS A 381 2.73 -15.99 -10.07
CA HIS A 381 3.17 -15.69 -8.71
C HIS A 381 4.70 -15.79 -8.53
N GLU A 382 5.35 -16.72 -9.24
CA GLU A 382 6.80 -16.96 -9.15
C GLU A 382 7.60 -15.79 -9.74
N ASP A 383 7.22 -15.30 -10.91
CA ASP A 383 7.82 -14.15 -11.58
C ASP A 383 7.61 -12.87 -10.75
N ARG A 384 6.44 -12.70 -10.15
CA ARG A 384 6.17 -11.56 -9.25
C ARG A 384 7.12 -11.57 -8.06
N ARG A 385 7.29 -12.72 -7.42
CA ARG A 385 8.21 -12.90 -6.30
C ARG A 385 9.67 -12.64 -6.71
N SER A 386 10.10 -13.24 -7.82
CA SER A 386 11.45 -13.07 -8.35
C SER A 386 11.74 -11.60 -8.68
N THR A 387 10.80 -10.93 -9.36
CA THR A 387 10.90 -9.52 -9.73
C THR A 387 10.92 -8.61 -8.50
N PHE A 388 10.04 -8.85 -7.53
CA PHE A 388 10.02 -8.10 -6.27
C PHE A 388 11.34 -8.24 -5.51
N ASN A 389 11.88 -9.44 -5.41
CA ASN A 389 13.16 -9.71 -4.75
C ASN A 389 14.34 -9.04 -5.48
N ALA A 390 14.37 -9.12 -6.81
CA ALA A 390 15.39 -8.45 -7.61
C ALA A 390 15.33 -6.92 -7.45
N PHE A 391 14.14 -6.32 -7.43
CA PHE A 391 13.98 -4.89 -7.18
C PHE A 391 14.38 -4.51 -5.74
N LYS A 392 14.12 -5.37 -4.76
CA LYS A 392 14.50 -5.17 -3.35
C LYS A 392 16.01 -5.11 -3.16
N THR A 393 16.77 -5.94 -3.87
CA THR A 393 18.24 -6.01 -3.74
C THR A 393 18.99 -4.98 -4.58
N GLU A 394 18.40 -4.52 -5.68
CA GLU A 394 19.04 -3.53 -6.54
C GLU A 394 19.28 -2.21 -5.79
N LYS A 395 20.31 -1.45 -6.16
CA LYS A 395 20.57 -0.12 -5.57
C LYS A 395 19.86 1.00 -6.33
N SER A 396 19.84 0.90 -7.66
CA SER A 396 19.22 1.86 -8.57
C SER A 396 18.29 1.13 -9.54
N ALA A 397 16.99 1.40 -9.47
CA ALA A 397 15.99 0.64 -10.22
C ALA A 397 14.69 1.41 -10.42
N LEU A 398 14.00 1.10 -11.51
CA LEU A 398 12.66 1.56 -11.81
C LEU A 398 11.68 0.38 -11.72
N LEU A 399 10.63 0.52 -10.93
CA LEU A 399 9.52 -0.43 -10.91
C LEU A 399 8.28 0.21 -11.54
N VAL A 400 7.75 -0.39 -12.59
CA VAL A 400 6.44 -0.04 -13.14
C VAL A 400 5.39 -1.03 -12.65
N SER A 401 4.29 -0.54 -12.06
CA SER A 401 3.35 -1.42 -11.37
C SER A 401 1.90 -0.95 -11.43
N THR A 402 0.97 -1.88 -11.23
CA THR A 402 -0.41 -1.55 -10.81
C THR A 402 -0.52 -1.55 -9.29
N ASP A 403 -1.73 -1.40 -8.74
CA ASP A 403 -1.99 -1.39 -7.29
C ASP A 403 -1.69 -2.68 -6.55
N VAL A 404 -1.29 -3.74 -7.26
CA VAL A 404 -0.67 -4.91 -6.65
C VAL A 404 0.54 -4.51 -5.79
N ALA A 405 1.24 -3.43 -6.14
CA ALA A 405 2.34 -2.89 -5.35
C ALA A 405 1.97 -1.77 -4.38
N ALA A 406 0.74 -1.26 -4.39
CA ALA A 406 0.37 -0.10 -3.59
C ALA A 406 0.26 -0.44 -2.10
N ARG A 407 -0.03 -1.70 -1.76
CA ARG A 407 -0.42 -2.12 -0.40
C ARG A 407 0.49 -3.20 0.14
N GLY A 408 0.79 -3.14 1.44
CA GLY A 408 1.56 -4.15 2.17
C GLY A 408 3.05 -4.23 1.85
N LEU A 409 3.43 -4.05 0.60
CA LEU A 409 4.79 -4.27 0.13
C LEU A 409 5.80 -3.26 0.65
N ASP A 410 6.90 -3.79 1.18
CA ASP A 410 8.05 -3.06 1.66
C ASP A 410 9.13 -2.98 0.62
N PHE A 411 9.17 -1.80 -0.02
CA PHE A 411 10.22 -1.41 -0.93
C PHE A 411 11.24 -0.58 -0.17
N PRO A 412 12.37 -1.17 0.26
CA PRO A 412 13.37 -0.44 1.02
C PRO A 412 13.97 0.66 0.14
N LYS A 413 14.05 1.87 0.70
CA LYS A 413 14.73 3.04 0.10
C LYS A 413 14.17 3.48 -1.25
N VAL A 414 12.86 3.39 -1.44
CA VAL A 414 12.21 4.07 -2.58
C VAL A 414 12.22 5.57 -2.32
N ARG A 415 12.84 6.32 -3.24
CA ARG A 415 13.01 7.77 -3.16
C ARG A 415 11.79 8.52 -3.68
N CYS A 416 11.19 8.02 -4.76
CA CYS A 416 10.09 8.70 -5.43
C CYS A 416 8.98 7.73 -5.87
N ILE A 417 7.73 8.12 -5.62
CA ILE A 417 6.52 7.48 -6.14
C ILE A 417 5.89 8.38 -7.20
N ILE A 418 5.78 7.89 -8.42
CA ILE A 418 5.08 8.58 -9.51
C ILE A 418 3.73 7.89 -9.71
N GLN A 419 2.66 8.61 -9.48
CA GLN A 419 1.31 8.15 -9.78
C GLN A 419 0.97 8.68 -11.17
N TYR A 420 1.35 7.90 -12.19
CA TYR A 420 1.18 8.31 -13.58
C TYR A 420 -0.30 8.36 -13.92
N ASP A 421 -1.04 7.31 -13.59
CA ASP A 421 -2.50 7.37 -13.60
C ASP A 421 -3.03 7.70 -12.20
N SER A 422 -4.02 8.57 -12.13
CA SER A 422 -4.68 8.93 -10.87
C SER A 422 -5.27 7.68 -10.20
N PRO A 423 -5.08 7.49 -8.89
CA PRO A 423 -5.75 6.43 -8.17
C PRO A 423 -7.27 6.61 -8.23
N GLY A 424 -8.02 5.55 -7.97
CA GLY A 424 -9.47 5.63 -7.83
C GLY A 424 -9.83 6.44 -6.59
N GLU A 425 -9.84 5.75 -5.45
CA GLU A 425 -10.22 6.34 -4.16
C GLU A 425 -9.02 7.01 -3.49
N ALA A 426 -9.28 7.98 -2.61
CA ALA A 426 -8.23 8.69 -1.89
C ALA A 426 -7.45 7.77 -0.91
N THR A 427 -8.05 6.67 -0.45
CA THR A 427 -7.37 5.59 0.28
C THR A 427 -6.21 5.01 -0.55
N GLU A 428 -6.45 4.72 -1.83
CA GLU A 428 -5.46 4.16 -2.75
C GLU A 428 -4.28 5.11 -2.97
N TYR A 429 -4.55 6.42 -3.06
CA TYR A 429 -3.50 7.45 -3.08
C TYR A 429 -2.56 7.31 -1.87
N VAL A 430 -3.11 7.25 -0.66
CA VAL A 430 -2.36 7.18 0.60
C VAL A 430 -1.48 5.92 0.65
N HIS A 431 -2.02 4.77 0.20
CA HIS A 431 -1.26 3.53 0.16
C HIS A 431 -0.09 3.58 -0.84
N ARG A 432 -0.32 4.14 -2.05
CA ARG A 432 0.71 4.31 -3.09
C ARG A 432 1.85 5.18 -2.59
N VAL A 433 1.55 6.36 -2.06
CA VAL A 433 2.60 7.28 -1.56
C VAL A 433 3.29 6.73 -0.31
N GLY A 434 2.58 5.91 0.46
CA GLY A 434 3.09 5.12 1.57
C GLY A 434 4.18 4.09 1.25
N ARG A 435 4.57 3.95 -0.03
CA ARG A 435 5.71 3.12 -0.45
C ARG A 435 7.06 3.82 -0.34
N THR A 436 7.08 5.14 -0.20
CA THR A 436 8.28 5.94 0.10
C THR A 436 8.19 6.51 1.52
N ALA A 437 9.17 7.31 1.93
CA ALA A 437 9.18 8.00 3.22
C ALA A 437 9.04 7.07 4.44
N ARG A 438 9.69 5.89 4.42
CA ARG A 438 9.54 4.86 5.46
C ARG A 438 10.63 4.96 6.52
N LEU A 439 10.28 4.61 7.77
CA LEU A 439 11.22 4.53 8.90
C LEU A 439 12.10 5.80 9.05
N GLY A 440 11.50 6.98 8.86
CA GLY A 440 12.19 8.27 9.00
C GLY A 440 12.93 8.78 7.77
N GLU A 441 13.04 7.97 6.71
CA GLU A 441 13.64 8.40 5.43
C GLU A 441 12.78 9.44 4.71
N LYS A 442 13.41 10.33 3.93
CA LYS A 442 12.69 11.28 3.08
C LYS A 442 12.12 10.58 1.84
N GLY A 443 10.97 11.05 1.36
CA GLY A 443 10.33 10.55 0.15
C GLY A 443 9.66 11.65 -0.64
N ASP A 444 9.59 11.49 -1.96
CA ASP A 444 8.83 12.37 -2.85
C ASP A 444 7.68 11.59 -3.49
N SER A 445 6.53 12.23 -3.69
CA SER A 445 5.47 11.72 -4.56
C SER A 445 5.10 12.73 -5.64
N ILE A 446 4.78 12.25 -6.84
CA ILE A 446 4.33 13.06 -7.97
C ILE A 446 3.04 12.46 -8.52
N LEU A 447 1.93 13.21 -8.43
CA LEU A 447 0.64 12.85 -9.01
C LEU A 447 0.45 13.53 -10.36
N PHE A 448 0.30 12.73 -11.42
CA PHE A 448 -0.04 13.23 -12.74
C PHE A 448 -1.54 13.45 -12.86
N LEU A 449 -1.94 14.66 -13.23
CA LEU A 449 -3.31 15.02 -13.54
C LEU A 449 -3.39 15.64 -14.93
N GLN A 450 -4.47 15.34 -15.64
CA GLN A 450 -4.87 16.13 -16.80
C GLN A 450 -5.54 17.43 -16.32
N PRO A 451 -5.57 18.50 -17.13
CA PRO A 451 -6.28 19.73 -16.77
C PRO A 451 -7.75 19.48 -16.38
N VAL A 452 -8.41 18.53 -17.04
CA VAL A 452 -9.80 18.13 -16.76
C VAL A 452 -9.97 17.33 -15.45
N GLU A 453 -8.87 16.82 -14.88
CA GLU A 453 -8.84 16.04 -13.64
C GLU A 453 -8.47 16.92 -12.43
N ALA A 454 -8.27 18.23 -12.60
CA ALA A 454 -7.78 19.13 -11.55
C ALA A 454 -8.68 19.16 -10.30
N GLU A 455 -9.97 18.86 -10.44
CA GLU A 455 -10.91 18.74 -9.32
C GLU A 455 -10.57 17.59 -8.37
N TYR A 456 -9.77 16.60 -8.80
CA TYR A 456 -9.29 15.52 -7.93
C TYR A 456 -8.43 16.03 -6.76
N LEU A 457 -7.77 17.19 -6.92
CA LEU A 457 -7.04 17.81 -5.81
C LEU A 457 -7.98 18.21 -4.68
N LYS A 458 -9.17 18.73 -5.00
CA LYS A 458 -10.19 19.07 -3.99
C LYS A 458 -10.71 17.82 -3.29
N GLU A 459 -10.82 16.71 -4.02
CA GLU A 459 -11.21 15.42 -3.45
C GLU A 459 -10.19 14.93 -2.44
N LEU A 460 -8.90 15.01 -2.76
CA LEU A 460 -7.81 14.67 -1.83
C LEU A 460 -7.80 15.61 -0.61
N GLU A 461 -8.05 16.90 -0.81
CA GLU A 461 -8.12 17.90 0.27
C GLU A 461 -9.24 17.62 1.27
N LYS A 462 -10.40 17.09 0.83
CA LYS A 462 -11.48 16.65 1.74
C LYS A 462 -11.02 15.58 2.74
N HIS A 463 -9.96 14.86 2.41
CA HIS A 463 -9.38 13.79 3.22
C HIS A 463 -8.05 14.20 3.87
N GLY A 464 -7.78 15.50 3.98
CA GLY A 464 -6.59 16.03 4.64
C GLY A 464 -5.29 15.91 3.82
N VAL A 465 -5.38 15.55 2.53
CA VAL A 465 -4.21 15.39 1.66
C VAL A 465 -4.03 16.65 0.80
N THR A 466 -2.95 17.40 1.05
CA THR A 466 -2.58 18.60 0.29
C THR A 466 -1.32 18.36 -0.55
N LEU A 467 -1.33 18.84 -1.80
CA LEU A 467 -0.24 18.65 -2.75
C LEU A 467 0.27 20.00 -3.26
N THR A 468 1.58 20.09 -3.47
CA THR A 468 2.23 21.27 -4.05
C THR A 468 2.48 21.09 -5.55
N GLU A 469 2.52 22.16 -6.33
CA GLU A 469 2.74 22.03 -7.77
C GLU A 469 4.20 21.68 -8.10
N TYR A 470 4.39 20.71 -8.99
CA TYR A 470 5.71 20.34 -9.49
C TYR A 470 6.19 21.35 -10.54
N PRO A 471 7.44 21.86 -10.46
CA PRO A 471 7.95 22.89 -11.36
C PRO A 471 8.30 22.34 -12.76
N LEU A 472 7.29 21.97 -13.53
CA LEU A 472 7.44 21.30 -14.83
C LEU A 472 8.25 22.12 -15.84
N LEU A 473 7.97 23.41 -15.99
CA LEU A 473 8.69 24.24 -16.98
C LEU A 473 10.19 24.28 -16.66
N LYS A 474 10.56 24.48 -15.39
CA LYS A 474 11.97 24.46 -14.95
C LYS A 474 12.65 23.12 -15.24
N LEU A 475 11.91 22.01 -15.17
CA LEU A 475 12.41 20.70 -15.56
C LEU A 475 12.65 20.62 -17.07
N LEU A 476 11.69 21.02 -17.90
CA LEU A 476 11.82 20.94 -19.36
C LEU A 476 12.94 21.86 -19.88
N ASP A 477 13.06 23.06 -19.30
CA ASP A 477 14.12 24.03 -19.60
C ASP A 477 15.52 23.50 -19.26
N SER A 478 15.62 22.47 -18.40
CA SER A 478 16.91 21.86 -18.05
C SER A 478 17.47 20.96 -19.16
N PHE A 479 16.65 20.56 -20.14
CA PHE A 479 17.09 19.74 -21.28
C PHE A 479 17.48 20.62 -22.46
N SER A 480 18.75 20.51 -22.89
CA SER A 480 19.23 21.17 -24.12
C SER A 480 18.81 20.38 -25.35
N VAL A 481 18.11 21.02 -26.28
CA VAL A 481 17.86 20.48 -27.62
C VAL A 481 18.85 21.16 -28.57
N PHE A 482 19.70 20.40 -29.25
CA PHE A 482 20.68 20.89 -30.25
C PHE A 482 21.84 21.76 -29.72
N GLY A 483 22.34 21.54 -28.50
CA GLY A 483 23.59 22.16 -28.02
C GLY A 483 23.50 23.65 -27.67
N THR A 484 22.45 24.36 -28.07
CA THR A 484 22.17 25.73 -27.63
C THR A 484 21.26 25.71 -26.40
N LYS A 485 21.75 26.27 -25.27
CA LYS A 485 20.90 26.68 -24.13
C LYS A 485 20.05 27.89 -24.54
N HIS A 486 19.16 27.73 -25.51
CA HIS A 486 18.28 28.81 -25.94
C HIS A 486 17.16 28.94 -24.90
N MET A 487 17.20 30.00 -24.10
CA MET A 487 16.13 30.35 -23.16
C MET A 487 15.01 31.06 -23.93
N PRO A 488 13.83 30.44 -24.13
CA PRO A 488 12.68 31.20 -24.59
C PRO A 488 12.23 32.15 -23.47
N LYS A 489 12.43 33.46 -23.65
CA LYS A 489 11.99 34.52 -22.71
C LYS A 489 10.46 34.74 -22.67
N LYS A 490 9.63 33.78 -23.09
CA LYS A 490 8.16 33.84 -23.05
C LYS A 490 7.59 32.47 -22.67
N PHE A 491 6.47 32.46 -21.94
CA PHE A 491 5.74 31.26 -21.53
C PHE A 491 5.41 30.36 -22.74
N ILE A 492 6.21 29.32 -22.98
CA ILE A 492 5.90 28.27 -23.95
C ILE A 492 5.07 27.20 -23.23
N SER A 493 3.89 26.89 -23.76
CA SER A 493 3.10 25.73 -23.31
C SER A 493 3.93 24.45 -23.41
N VAL A 494 3.73 23.49 -22.49
CA VAL A 494 4.37 22.17 -22.50
C VAL A 494 4.30 21.48 -23.86
N GLU A 495 3.20 21.70 -24.58
CA GLU A 495 2.92 21.13 -25.90
C GLU A 495 3.85 21.66 -26.99
N MET A 496 4.24 22.93 -26.89
CA MET A 496 5.09 23.64 -27.86
C MET A 496 6.56 23.66 -27.45
N HIS A 497 6.90 23.10 -26.28
CA HIS A 497 8.28 23.08 -25.81
C HIS A 497 9.16 22.24 -26.76
N PRO A 498 10.32 22.75 -27.24
CA PRO A 498 11.15 22.07 -28.24
C PRO A 498 11.56 20.65 -27.83
N TRP A 499 11.93 20.46 -26.56
CA TRP A 499 12.26 19.13 -26.02
C TRP A 499 11.06 18.18 -26.08
N SER A 500 9.86 18.69 -25.77
CA SER A 500 8.65 17.88 -25.79
C SER A 500 8.32 17.40 -27.20
N LEU A 501 8.39 18.30 -28.18
CA LEU A 501 8.12 17.99 -29.58
C LEU A 501 9.12 16.98 -30.13
N PHE A 502 10.41 17.17 -29.84
CA PHE A 502 11.47 16.28 -30.29
C PHE A 502 11.31 14.88 -29.68
N LEU A 503 11.11 14.79 -28.35
CA LEU A 503 10.94 13.52 -27.67
C LEU A 503 9.68 12.78 -28.15
N GLN A 504 8.56 13.49 -28.32
CA GLN A 504 7.33 12.92 -28.85
C GLN A 504 7.55 12.30 -30.23
N LYS A 505 8.21 13.01 -31.15
CA LYS A 505 8.44 12.54 -32.52
C LYS A 505 9.28 11.25 -32.54
N SER A 506 10.31 11.15 -31.72
CA SER A 506 11.14 9.94 -31.66
C SER A 506 10.41 8.77 -31.02
N LEU A 507 9.58 9.02 -29.99
CA LEU A 507 8.73 7.97 -29.39
C LEU A 507 7.72 7.42 -30.40
N GLU A 508 7.04 8.31 -31.13
CA GLU A 508 6.10 7.91 -32.18
C GLU A 508 6.80 7.15 -33.30
N SER A 509 8.02 7.55 -33.67
CA SER A 509 8.82 6.81 -34.65
C SER A 509 9.20 5.42 -34.14
N PHE A 510 9.61 5.29 -32.88
CA PHE A 510 9.98 4.01 -32.26
C PHE A 510 8.79 3.04 -32.21
N VAL A 511 7.65 3.50 -31.67
CA VAL A 511 6.41 2.69 -31.59
C VAL A 511 5.86 2.37 -32.98
N ALA A 512 6.02 3.27 -33.96
CA ALA A 512 5.66 2.99 -35.34
C ALA A 512 6.58 1.94 -35.98
N THR A 513 7.89 1.97 -35.76
CA THR A 513 8.80 1.01 -36.39
C THR A 513 8.66 -0.40 -35.82
N GLU A 514 8.50 -0.54 -34.51
CA GLU A 514 8.48 -1.86 -33.86
C GLU A 514 7.07 -2.45 -33.73
N ALA A 515 6.82 -3.58 -34.41
CA ALA A 515 5.51 -4.24 -34.40
C ALA A 515 5.04 -4.67 -32.99
N LYS A 516 5.97 -5.18 -32.17
CA LYS A 516 5.72 -5.56 -30.77
C LYS A 516 5.25 -4.35 -29.96
N MET A 517 6.01 -3.24 -30.02
CA MET A 517 5.66 -2.01 -29.30
C MET A 517 4.34 -1.41 -29.78
N ARG A 518 4.08 -1.41 -31.08
CA ARG A 518 2.80 -0.96 -31.64
C ARG A 518 1.60 -1.74 -31.09
N LYS A 519 1.75 -3.07 -30.92
CA LYS A 519 0.72 -3.93 -30.34
C LYS A 519 0.51 -3.63 -28.86
N LEU A 520 1.59 -3.52 -28.08
CA LEU A 520 1.52 -3.16 -26.66
C LEU A 520 0.86 -1.80 -26.45
N ALA A 521 1.24 -0.78 -27.24
CA ALA A 521 0.65 0.55 -27.19
C ALA A 521 -0.88 0.53 -27.45
N LYS A 522 -1.32 -0.22 -28.46
CA LYS A 522 -2.76 -0.37 -28.77
C LYS A 522 -3.53 -1.05 -27.64
N ASN A 523 -2.95 -2.09 -27.02
CA ASN A 523 -3.56 -2.80 -25.90
C ASN A 523 -3.64 -1.91 -24.65
N ALA A 524 -2.54 -1.22 -24.33
CA ALA A 524 -2.44 -0.25 -23.24
C ALA A 524 -3.48 0.86 -23.39
N PHE A 525 -3.57 1.48 -24.58
CA PHE A 525 -4.59 2.47 -24.89
C PHE A 525 -6.02 1.94 -24.66
N CYS A 526 -6.33 0.77 -25.21
CA CYS A 526 -7.68 0.22 -25.10
C CYS A 526 -8.06 -0.13 -23.66
N SER A 527 -7.13 -0.69 -22.88
CA SER A 527 -7.39 -1.03 -21.48
C SER A 527 -7.49 0.22 -20.60
N TRP A 528 -6.63 1.22 -20.83
CA TRP A 528 -6.63 2.48 -20.10
C TRP A 528 -7.96 3.23 -20.29
N VAL A 529 -8.45 3.34 -21.54
CA VAL A 529 -9.75 3.97 -21.81
C VAL A 529 -10.87 3.24 -21.07
N ARG A 530 -10.85 1.90 -21.01
CA ARG A 530 -11.84 1.13 -20.24
C ARG A 530 -11.73 1.40 -18.74
N ALA A 531 -10.51 1.39 -18.18
CA ALA A 531 -10.28 1.68 -16.77
C ALA A 531 -10.76 3.10 -16.40
N TYR A 532 -10.49 4.09 -17.25
CA TYR A 532 -10.97 5.46 -17.06
C TYR A 532 -12.49 5.57 -17.05
N THR A 533 -13.22 4.68 -17.74
CA THR A 533 -14.70 4.63 -17.70
C THR A 533 -15.26 3.99 -16.42
N ALA A 534 -14.41 3.34 -15.62
CA ALA A 534 -14.82 2.50 -14.52
C ALA A 534 -14.92 3.23 -13.16
N HIS A 535 -14.48 4.50 -13.08
CA HIS A 535 -14.62 5.33 -11.88
C HIS A 535 -16.09 5.45 -11.44
N ARG A 536 -16.31 5.44 -10.12
CA ARG A 536 -17.63 5.42 -9.48
C ARG A 536 -17.82 6.62 -8.56
N GLY A 537 -19.05 6.88 -8.12
CA GLY A 537 -19.35 7.93 -7.14
C GLY A 537 -18.98 9.33 -7.64
N GLU A 538 -18.45 10.15 -6.74
CA GLU A 538 -18.03 11.54 -7.00
C GLU A 538 -16.94 11.62 -8.08
N LEU A 539 -16.04 10.63 -8.10
CA LEU A 539 -14.95 10.51 -9.08
C LEU A 539 -15.45 10.40 -10.51
N LYS A 540 -16.67 9.90 -10.74
CA LYS A 540 -17.24 9.81 -12.09
C LYS A 540 -17.44 11.20 -12.73
N GLY A 541 -17.70 12.24 -11.94
CA GLY A 541 -17.82 13.61 -12.43
C GLY A 541 -16.48 14.23 -12.83
N ILE A 542 -15.41 13.81 -12.14
CA ILE A 542 -14.03 14.23 -12.38
C ILE A 542 -13.48 13.49 -13.61
N PHE A 543 -13.48 12.16 -13.58
CA PHE A 543 -12.93 11.29 -14.62
C PHE A 543 -13.96 10.93 -15.69
N MET A 544 -14.46 11.95 -16.39
CA MET A 544 -15.43 11.75 -17.48
C MET A 544 -14.73 11.53 -18.82
N VAL A 545 -14.92 10.34 -19.40
CA VAL A 545 -14.37 9.98 -20.73
C VAL A 545 -14.82 10.96 -21.82
N LYS A 546 -16.03 11.50 -21.72
CA LYS A 546 -16.56 12.50 -22.67
C LYS A 546 -15.76 13.81 -22.67
N LYS A 547 -15.04 14.12 -21.59
CA LYS A 547 -14.14 15.29 -21.50
C LYS A 547 -12.76 15.00 -22.14
N LEU A 548 -12.48 13.75 -22.52
CA LEU A 548 -11.21 13.36 -23.12
C LEU A 548 -11.24 13.41 -24.64
N HIS A 549 -10.15 13.89 -25.23
CA HIS A 549 -9.91 13.76 -26.66
C HIS A 549 -9.14 12.46 -26.95
N LEU A 550 -9.82 11.45 -27.52
CA LEU A 550 -9.23 10.11 -27.72
C LEU A 550 -8.00 10.12 -28.64
N GLY A 551 -7.87 11.09 -29.55
CA GLY A 551 -6.64 11.28 -30.32
C GLY A 551 -5.46 11.73 -29.45
N HIS A 552 -5.69 12.57 -28.45
CA HIS A 552 -4.62 12.97 -27.51
C HIS A 552 -4.27 11.83 -26.55
N VAL A 553 -5.27 11.02 -26.16
CA VAL A 553 -5.02 9.79 -25.42
C VAL A 553 -4.17 8.83 -26.25
N ALA A 554 -4.45 8.65 -27.55
CA ALA A 554 -3.63 7.82 -28.43
C ALA A 554 -2.18 8.35 -28.53
N LYS A 555 -2.02 9.67 -28.67
CA LYS A 555 -0.71 10.34 -28.65
C LYS A 555 0.07 10.10 -27.35
N SER A 556 -0.61 9.97 -26.21
CA SER A 556 0.00 9.63 -24.91
C SER A 556 0.58 8.20 -24.85
N PHE A 557 0.23 7.33 -25.79
CA PHE A 557 0.85 6.01 -25.99
C PHE A 557 1.77 5.98 -27.22
N ALA A 558 2.17 7.17 -27.71
CA ALA A 558 2.96 7.36 -28.93
C ALA A 558 2.34 6.73 -30.19
N LEU A 559 1.00 6.68 -30.24
CA LEU A 559 0.25 6.26 -31.43
C LEU A 559 -0.08 7.50 -32.27
N LYS A 560 0.22 7.44 -33.57
CA LYS A 560 -0.14 8.49 -34.54
C LYS A 560 -1.65 8.56 -34.79
N ASP A 561 -2.29 7.40 -34.82
CA ASP A 561 -3.72 7.26 -35.10
C ASP A 561 -4.46 6.64 -33.93
N GLN A 562 -5.68 7.11 -33.70
CA GLN A 562 -6.58 6.53 -32.70
C GLN A 562 -6.97 5.08 -33.08
N PRO A 563 -6.74 4.09 -32.20
CA PRO A 563 -7.21 2.73 -32.41
C PRO A 563 -8.75 2.64 -32.52
N SER A 564 -9.24 2.04 -33.62
CA SER A 564 -10.68 1.85 -33.90
C SER A 564 -11.38 0.85 -32.96
N LEU A 565 -10.63 0.07 -32.19
CA LEU A 565 -11.12 -1.00 -31.32
C LEU A 565 -11.89 -0.49 -30.08
N VAL A 566 -11.78 0.80 -29.76
CA VAL A 566 -12.43 1.39 -28.58
C VAL A 566 -13.96 1.33 -28.70
N ASN A 567 -14.53 1.68 -29.85
CA ASN A 567 -15.99 1.69 -30.02
C ASN A 567 -16.61 0.30 -29.89
N LYS A 568 -15.94 -0.74 -30.43
CA LYS A 568 -16.40 -2.14 -30.34
C LYS A 568 -16.29 -2.70 -28.92
N SER A 569 -15.28 -2.27 -28.15
CA SER A 569 -15.05 -2.76 -26.79
C SER A 569 -15.94 -2.06 -25.76
N ILE A 570 -16.17 -0.74 -25.88
CA ILE A 570 -17.13 0.01 -25.05
C ILE A 570 -18.56 -0.57 -25.23
N GLN A 571 -18.98 -0.87 -26.46
CA GLN A 571 -20.28 -1.50 -26.74
C GLN A 571 -20.40 -2.94 -26.22
N LYS A 572 -19.31 -3.71 -26.18
CA LYS A 572 -19.30 -5.06 -25.58
C LYS A 572 -19.45 -4.98 -24.06
N GLU A 573 -18.85 -3.97 -23.44
CA GLU A 573 -18.85 -3.81 -21.99
C GLU A 573 -20.17 -3.24 -21.46
N SER A 574 -20.81 -2.29 -22.17
CA SER A 574 -22.18 -1.87 -21.85
C SER A 574 -23.14 -3.06 -21.85
N LYS A 575 -23.07 -3.90 -22.90
CA LYS A 575 -23.86 -5.13 -23.02
C LYS A 575 -23.53 -6.16 -21.92
N LYS A 576 -22.28 -6.25 -21.47
CA LYS A 576 -21.88 -7.13 -20.36
C LYS A 576 -22.42 -6.61 -19.02
N ARG A 577 -22.32 -5.31 -18.76
CA ARG A 577 -22.85 -4.66 -17.54
C ARG A 577 -24.37 -4.79 -17.45
N GLU A 578 -25.09 -4.61 -18.56
CA GLU A 578 -26.53 -4.85 -18.64
C GLU A 578 -26.89 -6.31 -18.32
N ARG A 579 -26.12 -7.27 -18.87
CA ARG A 579 -26.31 -8.70 -18.56
C ARG A 579 -26.04 -9.03 -17.10
N ASP A 580 -24.97 -8.51 -16.52
CA ASP A 580 -24.59 -8.77 -15.13
C ASP A 580 -25.60 -8.13 -14.14
N GLN A 581 -26.11 -6.93 -14.46
CA GLN A 581 -27.16 -6.26 -13.69
C GLN A 581 -28.49 -7.02 -13.77
N TYR A 582 -28.86 -7.49 -14.97
CA TYR A 582 -30.04 -8.33 -15.17
C TYR A 582 -29.94 -9.66 -14.41
N GLN A 583 -28.78 -10.32 -14.44
CA GLN A 583 -28.55 -11.55 -13.67
C GLN A 583 -28.58 -11.30 -12.15
N LYS A 584 -28.07 -10.16 -11.67
CA LYS A 584 -28.13 -9.78 -10.26
C LYS A 584 -29.58 -9.57 -9.79
N LEU A 585 -30.40 -8.88 -10.59
CA LEU A 585 -31.83 -8.69 -10.33
C LEU A 585 -32.60 -10.03 -10.32
N LYS A 586 -32.29 -10.94 -11.26
CA LYS A 586 -32.91 -12.27 -11.35
C LYS A 586 -32.53 -13.20 -10.18
N ARG A 587 -31.33 -13.02 -9.60
CA ARG A 587 -30.88 -13.73 -8.39
C ARG A 587 -31.56 -13.17 -7.13
N LEU A 588 -31.83 -11.87 -7.09
CA LEU A 588 -32.58 -11.22 -6.00
C LEU A 588 -34.07 -11.61 -6.02
N SER A 589 -34.68 -11.76 -7.20
CA SER A 589 -36.08 -12.18 -7.32
C SER A 589 -36.31 -13.65 -6.98
N LYS A 590 -35.33 -14.53 -7.24
CA LYS A 590 -35.38 -15.96 -6.84
C LYS A 590 -35.19 -16.21 -5.33
N LYS A 591 -34.70 -15.23 -4.56
CA LYS A 591 -34.56 -15.32 -3.10
C LYS A 591 -35.81 -14.85 -2.33
N ARG A 592 -36.84 -14.36 -3.03
CA ARG A 592 -38.10 -13.87 -2.46
C ARG A 592 -39.31 -14.78 -2.76
N LYS A 593 -39.06 -16.03 -3.18
CA LYS A 593 -40.10 -17.05 -3.36
C LYS A 593 -39.79 -18.27 -2.53
#